data_AF-A0A8T5JLL0-F1
#
_entry.id   AF-A0A8T5JLL0-F1
#
_cell.length_a   1.000
_cell.length_b   1.000
_cell.length_c   1.000
_cell.angle_alpha   90.00
_cell.angle_beta   90.00
_cell.angle_gamma   90.00
#
_symmetry.space_group_name_H-M   'P 1'
#
loop_
_entity.id
_entity.type
_entity.pdbx_description
1 polymer ?
#
loop_
_entity_poly.entity_id
_entity_poly.type
_entity_poly.pdbx_seq_one_letter_code
_entity_poly.pdbx_strand_id
1 'polypeptide(L)'
;MKLPNLNLRNLNNKRGQGLSLNIVIIAVIVLIILIVLVLIFSGKLKLFNKGVTDSSKTYTSGKMCELPGTNNVCGMSADTCQSNGGSYHEGEWMCEDGGEAPECCMM
;
A
#
# COMPACT_ATOMS: atom_id res chain seq x y z
N MET A 1 -13.61 29.96 80.05
CA MET A 1 -12.92 29.96 78.74
C MET A 1 -13.68 29.07 77.79
N LYS A 2 -14.11 29.60 76.63
CA LYS A 2 -15.03 28.94 75.69
C LYS A 2 -14.27 28.66 74.38
N LEU A 3 -14.14 27.39 74.00
CA LEU A 3 -13.47 27.01 72.75
C LEU A 3 -14.39 27.29 71.54
N PRO A 4 -13.86 27.79 70.41
CA PRO A 4 -14.64 27.98 69.19
C PRO A 4 -14.92 26.64 68.47
N ASN A 5 -16.16 26.52 67.99
CA ASN A 5 -16.66 25.44 67.14
C ASN A 5 -15.88 25.40 65.80
N LEU A 6 -15.13 24.33 65.54
CA LEU A 6 -14.66 24.04 64.18
C LEU A 6 -15.83 23.49 63.35
N ASN A 7 -16.37 24.35 62.49
CA ASN A 7 -17.27 23.96 61.42
C ASN A 7 -16.43 23.20 60.36
N LEU A 8 -16.45 21.88 60.43
CA LEU A 8 -15.77 20.99 59.48
C LEU A 8 -16.46 21.11 58.12
N ARG A 9 -15.95 22.02 57.28
CA ARG A 9 -16.46 22.28 55.94
C ARG A 9 -16.40 21.01 55.09
N ASN A 10 -17.59 20.49 54.82
CA ASN A 10 -18.01 19.61 53.73
C ASN A 10 -16.93 19.33 52.65
N LEU A 11 -16.32 18.14 52.70
CA LEU A 11 -15.43 17.58 51.69
C LEU A 11 -16.18 16.93 50.50
N ASN A 12 -17.44 17.30 50.25
CA ASN A 12 -18.29 16.56 49.30
C ASN A 12 -18.63 17.32 48.02
N ASN A 13 -17.68 18.11 47.50
CA ASN A 13 -17.81 18.74 46.18
C ASN A 13 -17.25 17.88 45.02
N LYS A 14 -17.52 16.57 45.02
CA LYS A 14 -17.25 15.64 43.90
C LYS A 14 -18.49 15.42 43.02
N ARG A 15 -19.37 16.41 42.87
CA ARG A 15 -20.63 16.27 42.10
C ARG A 15 -20.54 16.68 40.63
N GLY A 16 -19.39 17.17 40.16
CA GLY A 16 -19.17 17.55 38.76
C GLY A 16 -18.18 16.69 37.96
N GLN A 17 -17.47 15.73 38.60
CA GLN A 17 -16.40 14.97 37.94
C GLN A 17 -16.86 13.65 37.29
N GLY A 18 -18.07 13.16 37.58
CA GLY A 18 -18.55 11.87 37.07
C GLY A 18 -18.81 11.85 35.56
N LEU A 19 -19.36 12.93 35.00
CA LEU A 19 -19.61 13.01 33.55
C LEU A 19 -18.31 13.23 32.75
N SER A 20 -17.40 14.06 33.30
CA SER A 20 -16.12 14.40 32.68
C SER A 20 -15.16 13.20 32.62
N LEU A 21 -15.15 12.34 33.64
CA LEU A 21 -14.21 11.22 33.67
C LEU A 21 -14.61 10.10 32.70
N ASN A 22 -15.91 9.80 32.59
CA ASN A 22 -16.40 8.77 31.68
C ASN A 22 -16.15 9.12 30.20
N ILE A 23 -16.37 10.38 29.81
CA ILE A 23 -16.13 10.80 28.42
C ILE A 23 -14.65 10.76 28.05
N VAL A 24 -13.77 11.12 28.98
CA VAL A 24 -12.32 11.05 28.78
C VAL A 24 -11.87 9.60 28.59
N ILE A 25 -12.39 8.67 29.39
CA ILE A 25 -12.10 7.23 29.23
C ILE A 25 -12.53 6.74 27.84
N ILE A 26 -13.76 7.06 27.42
CA ILE A 26 -14.28 6.63 26.12
C ILE A 26 -13.43 7.20 24.97
N ALA A 27 -13.07 8.49 25.06
CA ALA A 27 -12.22 9.14 24.05
C ALA A 27 -10.86 8.45 23.89
N VAL A 28 -10.23 8.05 25.01
CA VAL A 28 -8.95 7.33 24.98
C VAL A 28 -9.11 5.93 24.39
N ILE A 29 -10.18 5.20 24.71
CA ILE A 29 -10.45 3.88 24.14
C ILE A 29 -10.60 3.96 22.62
N VAL A 30 -11.38 4.92 22.12
CA VAL A 30 -11.58 5.14 20.68
C VAL A 30 -10.25 5.46 20.00
N LEU A 31 -9.42 6.29 20.62
CA LEU A 31 -8.10 6.64 20.09
C LEU A 31 -7.19 5.42 19.96
N ILE A 32 -7.17 4.54 20.98
CA ILE A 32 -6.37 3.30 20.95
C ILE A 32 -6.85 2.38 19.83
N ILE A 33 -8.17 2.18 19.69
CA ILE A 33 -8.75 1.36 18.62
C ILE A 33 -8.34 1.90 17.25
N LEU A 34 -8.39 3.22 17.06
CA LEU A 34 -7.99 3.85 15.80
C LEU A 34 -6.51 3.58 15.48
N ILE A 35 -5.62 3.72 16.46
CA ILE A 35 -4.19 3.40 16.27
C ILE A 35 -4.01 1.93 15.88
N VAL A 36 -4.69 1.01 16.56
CA VAL A 36 -4.60 -0.43 16.26
C VAL A 36 -5.06 -0.73 14.84
N LEU A 37 -6.19 -0.15 14.40
CA LEU A 37 -6.68 -0.31 13.03
C LEU A 37 -5.66 0.20 12.01
N VAL A 38 -5.11 1.40 12.22
CA VAL A 38 -4.10 1.98 11.33
C VAL A 38 -2.87 1.07 11.23
N LEU A 39 -2.39 0.50 12.34
CA LEU A 39 -1.23 -0.40 12.34
C LEU A 39 -1.49 -1.69 11.54
N ILE A 40 -2.67 -2.31 11.72
CA ILE A 40 -3.05 -3.53 11.00
C ILE A 40 -3.21 -3.24 9.50
N PHE A 41 -3.93 -2.17 9.16
CA PHE A 41 -4.14 -1.79 7.76
C PHE A 41 -2.83 -1.37 7.08
N SER A 42 -1.94 -0.66 7.77
CA SER A 42 -0.63 -0.28 7.23
C SER A 42 0.26 -1.50 6.95
N GLY A 43 0.25 -2.50 7.83
CA GLY A 43 1.00 -3.74 7.63
C GLY A 43 0.55 -4.51 6.39
N LYS A 44 -0.77 -4.61 6.18
CA LYS A 44 -1.35 -5.31 5.01
C LYS A 44 -1.14 -4.52 3.71
N LEU A 45 -1.32 -3.19 3.72
CA LEU A 45 -1.08 -2.33 2.56
C LEU A 45 0.36 -2.40 2.05
N LYS A 46 1.34 -2.54 2.95
CA LYS A 46 2.75 -2.73 2.57
C LYS A 46 2.99 -4.04 1.82
N LEU A 47 2.27 -5.11 2.16
CA LEU A 47 2.32 -6.38 1.44
C LEU A 47 1.63 -6.29 0.07
N PHE A 48 0.47 -5.63 -0.01
CA PHE A 48 -0.22 -5.39 -1.28
C PHE A 48 0.64 -4.56 -2.25
N ASN A 49 1.25 -3.46 -1.78
CA ASN A 49 2.14 -2.65 -2.60
C ASN A 49 3.35 -3.45 -3.13
N LYS A 50 3.91 -4.37 -2.34
CA LYS A 50 4.98 -5.25 -2.82
C LYS A 50 4.51 -6.20 -3.91
N GLY A 51 3.38 -6.89 -3.71
CA GLY A 51 2.84 -7.82 -4.71
C GLY A 51 2.52 -7.14 -6.05
N VAL A 52 1.94 -5.95 -6.02
CA VAL A 52 1.69 -5.15 -7.22
C VAL A 52 3.01 -4.70 -7.88
N THR A 53 3.97 -4.22 -7.09
CA THR A 53 5.27 -3.77 -7.61
C THR A 53 6.07 -4.92 -8.24
N ASP A 54 6.04 -6.11 -7.65
CA ASP A 54 6.77 -7.26 -8.18
C ASP A 54 6.10 -7.80 -9.45
N SER A 55 4.76 -7.79 -9.51
CA SER A 55 4.02 -8.12 -10.74
C SER A 55 4.24 -7.09 -11.84
N SER A 56 4.37 -5.80 -11.51
CA SER A 56 4.65 -4.75 -12.50
C SER A 56 6.10 -4.75 -12.95
N LYS A 57 7.07 -5.10 -12.11
CA LYS A 57 8.50 -5.17 -12.51
C LYS A 57 8.73 -6.12 -13.67
N THR A 58 8.04 -7.26 -13.71
CA THR A 58 8.12 -8.21 -14.82
C THR A 58 7.85 -7.47 -16.14
N TYR A 59 6.76 -6.71 -16.23
CA TYR A 59 6.32 -6.09 -17.49
C TYR A 59 6.76 -4.62 -17.70
N THR A 60 7.21 -3.93 -16.64
CA THR A 60 7.58 -2.49 -16.66
C THR A 60 9.10 -2.28 -16.66
N SER A 61 9.91 -3.35 -16.64
CA SER A 61 11.37 -3.24 -16.80
C SER A 61 11.79 -2.75 -18.20
N GLY A 62 10.84 -2.46 -19.09
CA GLY A 62 11.03 -1.79 -20.37
C GLY A 62 11.75 -2.61 -21.44
N LYS A 63 12.16 -3.83 -21.11
CA LYS A 63 12.92 -4.73 -21.99
C LYS A 63 12.20 -6.03 -22.29
N MET A 64 11.01 -6.31 -21.76
CA MET A 64 10.26 -7.52 -22.17
C MET A 64 9.61 -7.30 -23.53
N CYS A 65 9.88 -8.19 -24.49
CA CYS A 65 9.25 -8.14 -25.80
C CYS A 65 7.86 -8.78 -25.78
N GLU A 66 7.76 -9.99 -25.25
CA GLU A 66 6.55 -10.79 -25.18
C GLU A 66 5.76 -10.40 -23.92
N LEU A 67 4.64 -9.68 -24.08
CA LEU A 67 3.75 -9.31 -22.98
C LEU A 67 2.49 -10.19 -23.02
N PRO A 68 1.99 -10.64 -21.87
CA PRO A 68 0.77 -11.42 -21.81
C PRO A 68 -0.41 -10.60 -22.36
N GLY A 69 -1.05 -11.12 -23.40
CA GLY A 69 -2.16 -10.46 -24.09
C GLY A 69 -1.76 -9.60 -25.28
N THR A 70 -0.47 -9.52 -25.63
CA THR A 70 0.00 -9.01 -26.92
C THR A 70 0.47 -10.16 -27.81
N ASN A 71 0.51 -9.94 -29.12
CA ASN A 71 1.10 -10.90 -30.08
C ASN A 71 2.55 -10.52 -30.40
N ASN A 72 3.25 -9.88 -29.46
CA ASN A 72 4.64 -9.52 -29.66
C ASN A 72 5.52 -10.78 -29.69
N VAL A 73 6.61 -10.74 -30.45
CA VAL A 73 7.47 -11.91 -30.68
C VAL A 73 8.94 -11.50 -30.66
N CYS A 74 9.75 -12.26 -29.93
CA CYS A 74 11.19 -12.11 -29.88
C CYS A 74 11.88 -12.71 -31.12
N GLY A 75 13.01 -12.10 -31.54
CA GLY A 75 13.91 -12.72 -32.54
C GLY A 75 13.31 -12.89 -33.93
N MET A 76 12.26 -12.14 -34.26
CA MET A 76 11.65 -12.12 -35.58
C MET A 76 12.34 -11.06 -36.44
N SER A 77 12.74 -11.43 -37.66
CA SER A 77 13.38 -10.51 -38.60
C SER A 77 12.45 -9.34 -38.98
N ALA A 78 13.04 -8.18 -39.27
CA ALA A 78 12.31 -6.97 -39.66
C ALA A 78 11.34 -7.20 -40.82
N ASP A 79 11.76 -7.93 -41.85
CA ASP A 79 10.93 -8.23 -43.03
C ASP A 79 9.69 -9.04 -42.66
N THR A 80 9.86 -10.07 -41.81
CA THR A 80 8.75 -10.93 -41.36
C THR A 80 7.80 -10.16 -40.46
N CYS A 81 8.35 -9.36 -39.56
CA CYS A 81 7.57 -8.54 -38.63
C CYS A 81 6.67 -7.54 -39.38
N GLN A 82 7.26 -6.78 -40.32
CA GLN A 82 6.53 -5.79 -41.11
C GLN A 82 5.53 -6.44 -42.08
N SER A 83 5.86 -7.60 -42.64
CA SER A 83 4.94 -8.35 -43.51
C SER A 83 3.69 -8.85 -42.77
N ASN A 84 3.83 -9.14 -41.46
CA ASN A 84 2.72 -9.51 -40.59
C ASN A 84 1.97 -8.29 -40.01
N GLY A 85 2.36 -7.07 -40.38
CA GLY A 85 1.73 -5.83 -39.93
C GLY A 85 2.24 -5.30 -38.58
N GLY A 86 3.32 -5.87 -38.05
CA GLY A 86 3.94 -5.44 -36.79
C GLY A 86 4.97 -4.32 -36.97
N SER A 87 5.33 -3.68 -35.85
CA SER A 87 6.43 -2.72 -35.73
C SER A 87 7.68 -3.39 -35.18
N TYR A 88 8.78 -3.29 -35.93
CA TYR A 88 10.08 -3.83 -35.57
C TYR A 88 10.86 -2.84 -34.70
N HIS A 89 11.43 -3.33 -33.59
CA HIS A 89 12.25 -2.55 -32.67
C HIS A 89 13.56 -3.28 -32.35
N GLU A 90 14.68 -2.65 -32.68
CA GLU A 90 16.02 -3.11 -32.29
C GLU A 90 16.31 -2.73 -30.83
N GLY A 91 16.96 -3.62 -30.10
CA GLY A 91 17.35 -3.37 -28.71
C GLY A 91 17.68 -4.65 -27.94
N GLU A 92 18.13 -4.49 -26.70
CA GLU A 92 18.32 -5.63 -25.80
C GLU A 92 16.97 -5.99 -25.17
N TRP A 93 16.26 -6.94 -25.78
CA TRP A 93 14.98 -7.44 -25.30
C TRP A 93 15.15 -8.75 -24.55
N MET A 94 14.32 -8.95 -23.53
CA MET A 94 14.15 -10.20 -22.79
C MET A 94 12.88 -10.90 -23.28
N CYS A 95 13.00 -12.20 -23.49
CA CYS A 95 11.92 -13.08 -23.95
C CYS A 95 11.37 -13.90 -22.79
N GLU A 96 10.17 -14.47 -22.94
CA GLU A 96 9.50 -15.21 -21.86
C GLU A 96 10.31 -16.43 -21.40
N ASP A 97 11.07 -17.05 -22.31
CA ASP A 97 11.96 -18.19 -22.04
C ASP A 97 13.21 -17.82 -21.21
N GLY A 98 13.37 -16.55 -20.82
CA GLY A 98 14.56 -16.04 -20.14
C GLY A 98 15.76 -15.82 -21.07
N GLY A 99 15.56 -15.92 -22.39
CA GLY A 99 16.54 -15.58 -23.41
C GLY A 99 16.60 -14.08 -23.69
N GLU A 100 17.75 -13.63 -24.20
CA GLU A 100 17.93 -12.27 -24.71
C GLU A 100 17.85 -12.29 -26.24
N ALA A 101 17.10 -11.35 -26.82
CA ALA A 101 17.00 -11.15 -28.26
C ALA A 101 17.43 -9.72 -28.62
N PRO A 102 18.17 -9.52 -29.73
CA PRO A 102 18.58 -8.19 -30.19
C PRO A 102 17.43 -7.41 -30.84
N GLU A 103 16.26 -8.03 -30.97
CA GLU A 103 15.13 -7.50 -31.72
C GLU A 103 13.79 -8.01 -31.17
N CYS A 104 12.80 -7.13 -31.25
CA CYS A 104 11.43 -7.39 -30.87
C CYS A 104 10.46 -6.96 -31.96
N CYS A 105 9.53 -7.83 -32.31
CA CYS A 105 8.40 -7.51 -33.17
C CYS A 105 7.17 -7.25 -32.31
N MET A 106 6.59 -6.07 -32.40
CA MET A 106 5.33 -5.75 -31.72
C MET A 106 4.17 -5.80 -32.72
N MET A 107 3.11 -6.53 -32.40
CA MET A 107 1.93 -6.71 -33.28
C MET A 107 0.73 -5.88 -32.82
#